data_AF-A0A5B0W3N1-F1
#
_entry.id   AF-A0A5B0W3N1-F1
#
_cell.length_a   1.000
_cell.length_b   1.000
_cell.length_c   1.000
_cell.angle_alpha   90.00
_cell.angle_beta   90.00
_cell.angle_gamma   90.00
#
_symmetry.space_group_name_H-M   'P 1'
#
loop_
_entity.id
_entity.type
_entity.pdbx_description
1 polymer ?
#
loop_
_entity_poly.entity_id
_entity_poly.type
_entity_poly.pdbx_seq_one_letter_code
_entity_poly.pdbx_strand_id
1 'polypeptide(L)'
;MSAGYDPRAVANLMLDEASRSDLRLGHIQLQKLLYFSHGIHLVQTKSPLVSGYFEAWQYGPVHPTVYRAFKQAGREAIQFRATGQDPLTGECRRIEDVKDSEIVNLIRRVLGSYGSLPTGRLVDLSHAKDSPWWYIVEQGRAGVAFGMRISDSVIADRFRHHKVSVGPEPLSGEPLDDTPFA
;
A
#
# COMPACT_ATOMS: atom_id res chain seq x y z
N MET A 1 17.73 -1.22 -12.98
CA MET A 1 16.53 -2.03 -12.69
C MET A 1 15.96 -1.51 -11.39
N SER A 2 14.68 -1.14 -11.32
CA SER A 2 14.05 -0.75 -10.05
C SER A 2 14.20 -1.92 -9.09
N ALA A 3 14.90 -1.75 -7.98
CA ALA A 3 14.94 -2.76 -6.94
C ALA A 3 13.51 -3.04 -6.44
N GLY A 4 13.20 -4.30 -6.11
CA GLY A 4 11.90 -4.73 -5.58
C GLY A 4 11.03 -5.56 -6.54
N TYR A 5 10.04 -6.26 -5.97
CA TYR A 5 9.10 -7.11 -6.70
C TYR A 5 8.10 -6.29 -7.53
N ASP A 6 7.40 -6.91 -8.49
CA ASP A 6 6.20 -6.30 -9.09
C ASP A 6 5.19 -6.04 -7.96
N PRO A 7 4.71 -4.81 -7.77
CA PRO A 7 3.81 -4.47 -6.68
C PRO A 7 2.49 -5.25 -6.75
N ARG A 8 2.05 -5.65 -7.95
CA ARG A 8 0.87 -6.50 -8.14
C ARG A 8 1.12 -7.94 -7.69
N ALA A 9 2.34 -8.45 -7.81
CA ALA A 9 2.70 -9.78 -7.32
C ALA A 9 2.62 -9.84 -5.79
N VAL A 10 3.14 -8.81 -5.11
CA VAL A 10 3.04 -8.69 -3.65
C VAL A 10 1.60 -8.46 -3.20
N ALA A 11 0.82 -7.69 -3.95
CA ALA A 11 -0.61 -7.51 -3.69
C ALA A 11 -1.40 -8.83 -3.84
N ASN A 12 -1.13 -9.63 -4.87
CA ASN A 12 -1.70 -10.96 -5.03
C ASN A 12 -1.35 -11.88 -3.85
N LEU A 13 -0.08 -11.90 -3.42
CA LEU A 13 0.34 -12.65 -2.24
C LEU A 13 -0.41 -12.19 -0.99
N MET A 14 -0.59 -10.88 -0.80
CA MET A 14 -1.34 -10.34 0.33
C MET A 14 -2.81 -10.76 0.34
N LEU A 15 -3.47 -10.78 -0.82
CA LEU A 15 -4.84 -11.27 -0.96
C LEU A 15 -4.93 -12.78 -0.66
N ASP A 16 -3.98 -13.57 -1.14
CA ASP A 16 -3.91 -15.01 -0.87
C ASP A 16 -3.75 -15.29 0.64
N GLU A 17 -2.82 -14.60 1.31
CA GLU A 17 -2.57 -14.76 2.75
C GLU A 17 -3.72 -14.21 3.62
N ALA A 18 -4.39 -13.13 3.17
CA ALA A 18 -5.58 -12.62 3.83
C ALA A 18 -6.71 -13.65 3.77
N SER A 19 -6.96 -14.22 2.59
CA SER A 19 -7.99 -15.26 2.41
C SER A 19 -7.70 -16.52 3.23
N ARG A 20 -6.42 -16.90 3.41
CA ARG A 20 -6.02 -18.01 4.29
C ARG A 20 -6.29 -17.76 5.77
N SER A 21 -6.47 -16.48 6.13
CA SER A 21 -6.75 -16.03 7.50
C SER A 21 -8.20 -15.53 7.64
N ASP A 22 -9.09 -15.93 6.73
CA ASP A 22 -10.51 -15.52 6.68
C ASP A 22 -10.74 -13.99 6.60
N LEU A 23 -9.73 -13.24 6.15
CA LEU A 23 -9.82 -11.81 5.89
C LEU A 23 -10.20 -11.54 4.43
N ARG A 24 -11.08 -10.57 4.22
CA ARG A 24 -11.44 -10.07 2.89
C ARG A 24 -11.06 -8.60 2.80
N LEU A 25 -10.21 -8.25 1.84
CA LEU A 25 -9.65 -6.91 1.72
C LEU A 25 -10.35 -6.13 0.59
N GLY A 26 -10.77 -4.90 0.89
CA GLY A 26 -11.09 -3.90 -0.12
C GLY A 26 -9.83 -3.26 -0.72
N HIS A 27 -9.98 -2.53 -1.83
CA HIS A 27 -8.82 -1.94 -2.51
C HIS A 27 -8.08 -0.88 -1.67
N ILE A 28 -8.78 -0.10 -0.83
CA ILE A 28 -8.13 0.89 0.05
C ILE A 28 -7.31 0.18 1.14
N GLN A 29 -7.86 -0.87 1.78
CA GLN A 29 -7.12 -1.66 2.75
C GLN A 29 -5.86 -2.27 2.13
N LEU A 30 -5.98 -2.87 0.95
CA LEU A 30 -4.85 -3.44 0.21
C LEU A 30 -3.74 -2.40 -0.02
N GLN A 31 -4.10 -1.16 -0.37
CA GLN A 31 -3.12 -0.09 -0.57
C GLN A 31 -2.37 0.26 0.72
N LYS A 32 -3.07 0.43 1.84
CA LYS A 32 -2.42 0.79 3.11
C LYS A 32 -1.57 -0.37 3.64
N LEU A 33 -2.06 -1.59 3.57
CA LEU A 33 -1.31 -2.78 3.98
C LEU A 33 -0.06 -2.96 3.13
N LEU A 34 -0.15 -2.81 1.80
CA LEU A 34 1.00 -2.87 0.90
C LEU A 34 2.03 -1.79 1.23
N TYR A 35 1.58 -0.56 1.49
CA TYR A 35 2.44 0.54 1.91
C TYR A 35 3.17 0.23 3.23
N PHE A 36 2.46 -0.28 4.24
CA PHE A 36 3.08 -0.65 5.50
C PHE A 36 4.08 -1.81 5.34
N SER A 37 3.76 -2.83 4.54
CA SER A 37 4.71 -3.89 4.19
C SER A 37 5.96 -3.31 3.53
N HIS A 38 5.80 -2.40 2.57
CA HIS A 38 6.93 -1.75 1.90
C HIS A 38 7.80 -0.96 2.89
N GLY A 39 7.19 -0.10 3.72
CA GLY A 39 7.94 0.71 4.67
C GLY A 39 8.65 -0.11 5.76
N ILE A 40 8.01 -1.17 6.28
CA ILE A 40 8.64 -2.09 7.24
C ILE A 40 9.85 -2.76 6.62
N HIS A 41 9.68 -3.35 5.42
CA HIS A 41 10.78 -3.99 4.70
C HIS A 41 11.92 -3.02 4.44
N LEU A 42 11.62 -1.84 3.90
CA LEU A 42 12.59 -0.82 3.54
C LEU A 42 13.41 -0.36 4.77
N VAL A 43 12.76 -0.14 5.91
CA VAL A 43 13.46 0.26 7.14
C VAL A 43 14.39 -0.85 7.64
N GLN A 44 13.96 -2.12 7.55
CA GLN A 44 14.68 -3.29 8.04
C GLN A 44 15.86 -3.68 7.15
N THR A 45 15.67 -3.70 5.83
CA THR A 45 16.65 -4.26 4.87
C THR A 45 17.39 -3.17 4.08
N LYS A 46 16.98 -1.90 4.23
CA LYS A 46 17.45 -0.77 3.41
C LYS A 46 17.22 -0.95 1.91
N SER A 47 16.30 -1.85 1.55
CA SER A 47 15.95 -2.18 0.17
C SER A 47 14.44 -2.13 -0.02
N PRO A 48 13.94 -1.63 -1.17
CA PRO A 48 12.49 -1.56 -1.42
C PRO A 48 11.88 -2.96 -1.57
N LEU A 49 10.68 -3.14 -1.01
CA LEU A 49 9.90 -4.38 -1.19
C LEU A 49 9.33 -4.48 -2.61
N VAL A 50 8.75 -3.37 -3.09
CA VAL A 50 8.11 -3.30 -4.39
C VAL A 50 8.79 -2.25 -5.25
N SER A 51 8.87 -2.54 -6.53
CA SER A 51 9.28 -1.58 -7.56
C SER A 51 8.20 -0.52 -7.77
N GLY A 52 8.60 0.64 -8.31
CA GLY A 52 7.70 1.76 -8.54
C GLY A 52 7.78 2.81 -7.44
N TYR A 53 6.64 3.41 -7.09
CA TYR A 53 6.55 4.47 -6.10
C TYR A 53 5.13 4.57 -5.53
N PHE A 54 5.04 5.17 -4.35
CA PHE A 54 3.76 5.57 -3.76
C PHE A 54 3.52 7.06 -4.01
N GLU A 55 2.25 7.43 -4.09
CA GLU A 55 1.77 8.80 -4.16
C GLU A 55 0.92 9.11 -2.94
N ALA A 56 0.98 10.35 -2.44
CA ALA A 56 0.07 10.84 -1.41
C ALA A 56 -1.27 11.21 -2.04
N TRP A 57 -2.30 10.39 -1.78
CA TRP A 57 -3.68 10.61 -2.22
C TRP A 57 -4.56 10.97 -1.03
N GLN A 58 -5.83 11.27 -1.29
CA GLN A 58 -6.78 11.71 -0.27
C GLN A 58 -6.84 10.77 0.95
N TYR A 59 -6.90 9.45 0.75
CA TYR A 59 -6.98 8.48 1.85
C TYR A 59 -5.64 7.82 2.19
N GLY A 60 -4.52 8.49 1.89
CA GLY A 60 -3.20 8.05 2.29
C GLY A 60 -2.30 7.66 1.11
N PRO A 61 -1.20 6.94 1.36
CA PRO A 61 -0.27 6.51 0.33
C PRO A 61 -0.92 5.47 -0.58
N VAL A 62 -0.74 5.61 -1.89
CA VAL A 62 -1.30 4.73 -2.92
C VAL A 62 -0.21 4.35 -3.92
N HIS A 63 -0.10 3.07 -4.23
CA HIS A 63 0.72 2.60 -5.34
C HIS A 63 -0.12 2.62 -6.63
N PRO A 64 0.18 3.48 -7.63
CA PRO A 64 -0.71 3.69 -8.79
C PRO A 64 -0.96 2.42 -9.61
N THR A 65 0.08 1.60 -9.83
CA THR A 65 -0.04 0.31 -10.55
C THR A 65 -1.00 -0.65 -9.87
N VAL A 66 -0.98 -0.72 -8.54
CA VAL A 66 -1.87 -1.59 -7.76
C VAL A 66 -3.28 -1.01 -7.74
N TYR A 67 -3.43 0.31 -7.65
CA TYR A 67 -4.74 0.94 -7.69
C TYR A 67 -5.44 0.63 -9.02
N ARG A 68 -4.75 0.83 -10.15
CA ARG A 68 -5.30 0.50 -11.47
C ARG A 68 -5.71 -0.97 -11.60
N ALA A 69 -4.94 -1.87 -11.01
CA ALA A 69 -5.22 -3.30 -11.06
C ALA A 69 -6.46 -3.70 -10.25
N PHE A 70 -6.76 -3.02 -9.15
CA PHE A 70 -7.80 -3.45 -8.20
C PHE A 70 -8.99 -2.49 -8.04
N LYS A 71 -8.93 -1.26 -8.57
CA LYS A 71 -10.00 -0.24 -8.41
C LYS A 71 -11.38 -0.70 -8.87
N GLN A 72 -11.44 -1.64 -9.81
CA GLN A 72 -12.71 -2.19 -10.31
C GLN A 72 -13.51 -2.96 -9.25
N ALA A 73 -12.87 -3.39 -8.15
CA ALA A 73 -13.60 -3.95 -7.01
C ALA A 73 -14.54 -2.93 -6.35
N GLY A 74 -14.29 -1.62 -6.55
CA GLY A 74 -15.05 -0.56 -5.93
C GLY A 74 -15.09 -0.73 -4.41
N ARG A 75 -16.28 -0.69 -3.83
CA ARG A 75 -16.48 -0.79 -2.37
C ARG A 75 -16.45 -2.23 -1.85
N GLU A 76 -16.43 -3.21 -2.75
CA GLU A 76 -16.49 -4.62 -2.39
C GLU A 76 -15.10 -5.17 -2.07
N ALA A 77 -15.09 -6.31 -1.37
CA ALA A 77 -13.87 -7.09 -1.22
C ALA A 77 -13.35 -7.55 -2.58
N ILE A 78 -12.03 -7.54 -2.75
CA ILE A 78 -11.38 -8.01 -3.96
C ILE A 78 -11.51 -9.53 -4.07
N GLN A 79 -12.09 -10.01 -5.17
CA GLN A 79 -12.32 -11.43 -5.45
C GLN A 79 -11.51 -11.95 -6.65
N PHE A 80 -10.56 -11.17 -7.14
CA PHE A 80 -9.75 -11.48 -8.31
C PHE A 80 -8.28 -11.13 -8.08
N ARG A 81 -7.38 -11.73 -8.87
CA ARG A 81 -5.95 -11.43 -8.86
C ARG A 81 -5.63 -10.39 -9.94
N ALA A 82 -4.61 -9.58 -9.69
CA ALA A 82 -4.01 -8.76 -10.72
C ALA A 82 -3.28 -9.63 -11.76
N THR A 83 -3.38 -9.21 -13.01
CA THR A 83 -2.69 -9.82 -14.15
C THR A 83 -1.73 -8.81 -14.81
N GLY A 84 -0.78 -9.35 -15.56
CA GLY A 84 0.10 -8.59 -16.43
C GLY A 84 -0.42 -8.54 -17.85
N GLN A 85 0.26 -7.77 -18.69
CA GLN A 85 0.12 -7.84 -20.14
C GLN A 85 1.45 -8.28 -20.74
N ASP A 86 1.39 -9.06 -21.80
CA ASP A 86 2.53 -9.34 -22.65
C ASP A 86 2.88 -8.07 -23.44
N PRO A 87 4.13 -7.57 -23.39
CA PRO A 87 4.49 -6.33 -24.08
C PRO A 87 4.45 -6.43 -25.61
N LEU A 88 4.56 -7.63 -26.18
CA LEU A 88 4.60 -7.87 -27.62
C LEU A 88 3.20 -8.13 -28.17
N THR A 89 2.40 -8.94 -27.48
CA THR A 89 1.06 -9.33 -27.96
C THR A 89 -0.07 -8.50 -27.35
N GLY A 90 0.17 -7.82 -26.23
CA GLY A 90 -0.85 -7.12 -25.45
C GLY A 90 -1.78 -8.07 -24.67
N GLU A 91 -1.59 -9.39 -24.79
CA GLU A 91 -2.46 -10.37 -24.17
C GLU A 91 -2.29 -10.42 -22.66
N CYS A 92 -3.36 -10.82 -21.97
CA CYS A 92 -3.36 -11.01 -20.52
C CYS A 92 -2.40 -12.15 -20.16
N ARG A 93 -1.48 -11.91 -19.23
CA ARG A 93 -0.56 -12.92 -18.69
C ARG A 93 -0.62 -13.01 -17.18
N ARG A 94 -0.38 -14.20 -16.64
CA ARG A 94 -0.23 -14.40 -15.19
C ARG A 94 1.04 -13.68 -14.70
N ILE A 95 0.92 -13.01 -13.55
CA ILE A 95 2.06 -12.44 -12.83
C ILE A 95 2.71 -13.56 -12.02
N GLU A 96 4.03 -13.64 -12.04
CA GLU A 96 4.79 -14.60 -11.26
C GLU A 96 4.59 -14.37 -9.76
N ASP A 97 4.40 -15.46 -9.01
CA ASP A 97 4.15 -15.39 -7.57
C ASP A 97 5.45 -15.18 -6.80
N VAL A 98 5.36 -14.39 -5.74
CA VAL A 98 6.48 -14.21 -4.79
C VAL A 98 6.58 -15.45 -3.91
N LYS A 99 7.72 -16.15 -3.99
CA LYS A 99 7.99 -17.40 -3.26
C LYS A 99 8.97 -17.26 -2.10
N ASP A 100 9.55 -16.07 -1.92
CA ASP A 100 10.50 -15.76 -0.86
C ASP A 100 9.82 -15.86 0.52
N SER A 101 10.32 -16.76 1.37
CA SER A 101 9.75 -17.04 2.69
C SER A 101 9.80 -15.84 3.63
N GLU A 102 10.84 -15.00 3.53
CA GLU A 102 10.94 -13.80 4.37
C GLU A 102 9.86 -12.79 4.01
N ILE A 103 9.57 -12.65 2.71
CA ILE A 103 8.49 -11.78 2.24
C ILE A 103 7.12 -12.35 2.65
N VAL A 104 6.90 -13.65 2.49
CA VAL A 104 5.66 -14.30 2.94
C VAL A 104 5.43 -14.07 4.45
N ASN A 105 6.48 -14.24 5.26
CA ASN A 105 6.41 -14.02 6.71
C ASN A 105 6.16 -12.55 7.07
N LEU A 106 6.76 -11.61 6.33
CA LEU A 106 6.49 -10.18 6.48
C LEU A 106 5.01 -9.87 6.20
N ILE A 107 4.47 -10.37 5.08
CA ILE A 107 3.06 -10.14 4.70
C ILE A 107 2.12 -10.69 5.78
N ARG A 108 2.34 -11.92 6.25
CA ARG A 108 1.55 -12.51 7.35
C ARG A 108 1.59 -11.66 8.63
N ARG A 109 2.76 -11.12 9.00
CA ARG A 109 2.91 -10.28 10.18
C ARG A 109 2.17 -8.95 10.05
N VAL A 110 2.19 -8.35 8.87
CA VAL A 110 1.44 -7.12 8.57
C VAL A 110 -0.05 -7.40 8.63
N LEU A 111 -0.53 -8.48 8.01
CA LEU A 111 -1.93 -8.89 8.08
C LEU A 111 -2.37 -9.19 9.53
N GLY A 112 -1.56 -9.89 10.31
CA GLY A 112 -1.86 -10.16 11.72
C GLY A 112 -1.91 -8.91 12.60
N SER A 113 -1.13 -7.88 12.27
CA SER A 113 -1.11 -6.61 13.03
C SER A 113 -2.20 -5.63 12.60
N TYR A 114 -2.51 -5.57 11.30
CA TYR A 114 -3.31 -4.49 10.72
C TYR A 114 -4.51 -4.96 9.89
N GLY A 115 -4.55 -6.22 9.46
CA GLY A 115 -5.53 -6.71 8.49
C GLY A 115 -6.98 -6.75 8.99
N SER A 116 -7.18 -6.81 10.31
CA SER A 116 -8.51 -6.75 10.95
C SER A 116 -8.94 -5.34 11.34
N LEU A 117 -8.10 -4.32 11.15
CA LEU A 117 -8.46 -2.96 11.48
C LEU A 117 -9.48 -2.41 10.47
N PRO A 118 -10.41 -1.54 10.93
CA PRO A 118 -11.29 -0.79 10.03
C PRO A 118 -10.48 0.00 8.99
N THR A 119 -11.03 0.21 7.80
CA THR A 119 -10.29 0.89 6.72
C THR A 119 -9.96 2.31 7.13
N GLY A 120 -10.89 3.01 7.79
CA GLY A 120 -10.65 4.34 8.34
C GLY A 120 -9.45 4.38 9.29
N ARG A 121 -9.23 3.31 10.07
CA ARG A 121 -8.11 3.23 11.01
C ARG A 121 -6.77 3.08 10.28
N LEU A 122 -6.74 2.33 9.17
CA LEU A 122 -5.55 2.25 8.32
C LEU A 122 -5.22 3.61 7.66
N VAL A 123 -6.26 4.36 7.28
CA VAL A 123 -6.11 5.74 6.77
C VAL A 123 -5.52 6.64 7.85
N ASP A 124 -6.11 6.68 9.05
CA ASP A 124 -5.62 7.48 10.18
C ASP A 124 -4.15 7.20 10.49
N LEU A 125 -3.79 5.90 10.54
CA LEU A 125 -2.40 5.49 10.77
C LEU A 125 -1.48 6.09 9.71
N SER A 126 -1.85 5.99 8.43
CA SER A 126 -1.06 6.52 7.33
C SER A 126 -0.95 8.05 7.34
N HIS A 127 -1.95 8.75 7.89
CA HIS A 127 -2.01 10.21 8.02
C HIS A 127 -1.34 10.73 9.30
N ALA A 128 -0.73 9.87 10.10
CA ALA A 128 -0.07 10.26 11.35
C ALA A 128 0.85 11.48 11.15
N LYS A 129 0.87 12.38 12.14
CA LYS A 129 1.70 13.59 12.09
C LYS A 129 3.16 13.22 11.83
N ASP A 130 3.82 13.98 10.96
CA ASP A 130 5.20 13.77 10.50
C ASP A 130 5.45 12.46 9.73
N SER A 131 4.40 11.69 9.41
CA SER A 131 4.51 10.50 8.54
C SER A 131 4.97 10.89 7.12
N PRO A 132 5.42 9.92 6.30
CA PRO A 132 5.78 10.18 4.91
C PRO A 132 4.64 10.81 4.10
N TRP A 133 3.39 10.38 4.32
CA TRP A 133 2.24 10.97 3.64
C TRP A 133 2.00 12.41 4.09
N TRP A 134 1.96 12.65 5.41
CA TRP A 134 1.74 13.98 5.97
C TRP A 134 2.79 14.98 5.47
N TYR A 135 4.06 14.56 5.48
CA TYR A 135 5.17 15.38 5.01
C TYR A 135 5.00 15.79 3.55
N ILE A 136 4.67 14.85 2.65
CA ILE A 136 4.49 15.18 1.23
C ILE A 136 3.27 16.07 1.01
N VAL A 137 2.18 15.87 1.74
CA VAL A 137 1.00 16.74 1.65
C VAL A 137 1.30 18.17 2.07
N GLU A 138 2.03 18.37 3.18
CA GLU A 138 2.43 19.70 3.62
C GLU A 138 3.40 20.38 2.64
N GLN A 139 4.37 19.64 2.08
CA GLN A 139 5.26 20.15 1.03
C GLN A 139 4.52 20.49 -0.27
N GLY A 140 3.48 19.72 -0.61
CA GLY A 140 2.61 19.98 -1.75
C GLY A 140 1.83 21.28 -1.61
N ARG A 141 1.30 21.56 -0.40
CA ARG A 141 0.64 22.85 -0.10
C ARG A 141 1.60 24.05 -0.22
N ALA A 142 2.89 23.83 0.02
CA ALA A 142 3.93 24.84 -0.20
C ALA A 142 4.36 24.97 -1.68
N GLY A 143 3.78 24.20 -2.60
CA GLY A 143 4.08 24.26 -4.04
C GLY A 143 5.38 23.55 -4.46
N VAL A 144 5.94 22.69 -3.60
CA VAL A 144 7.28 22.10 -3.79
C VAL A 144 7.24 20.65 -4.30
N ALA A 145 6.11 19.94 -4.13
CA ALA A 145 6.02 18.51 -4.45
C ALA A 145 5.46 18.25 -5.86
N PHE A 146 6.30 17.77 -6.78
CA PHE A 146 5.85 17.35 -8.11
C PHE A 146 5.15 15.97 -8.05
N GLY A 147 3.85 15.93 -8.36
CA GLY A 147 3.07 14.69 -8.48
C GLY A 147 2.85 13.92 -7.17
N MET A 148 3.00 14.58 -6.02
CA MET A 148 2.73 14.00 -4.69
C MET A 148 3.45 12.69 -4.40
N ARG A 149 4.61 12.45 -5.03
CA ARG A 149 5.36 11.19 -4.85
C ARG A 149 6.01 11.10 -3.48
N ILE A 150 5.89 9.95 -2.85
CA ILE A 150 6.54 9.61 -1.58
C ILE A 150 7.73 8.72 -1.91
N SER A 151 8.93 9.28 -1.93
CA SER A 151 10.15 8.52 -2.25
C SER A 151 10.54 7.56 -1.13
N ASP A 152 11.27 6.50 -1.48
CA ASP A 152 11.83 5.56 -0.50
C ASP A 152 12.68 6.25 0.57
N SER A 153 13.41 7.31 0.21
CA SER A 153 14.17 8.11 1.19
C SER A 153 13.25 8.78 2.22
N VAL A 154 12.13 9.35 1.79
CA VAL A 154 11.13 9.95 2.68
C VAL A 154 10.43 8.88 3.51
N ILE A 155 10.11 7.73 2.92
CA ILE A 155 9.56 6.59 3.66
C ILE A 155 10.56 6.16 4.74
N ALA A 156 11.81 5.85 4.38
CA ALA A 156 12.82 5.35 5.31
C ALA A 156 13.10 6.30 6.48
N ASP A 157 13.14 7.61 6.23
CA ASP A 157 13.36 8.64 7.26
C ASP A 157 12.17 8.78 8.22
N ARG A 158 10.95 8.75 7.67
CA ARG A 158 9.75 9.15 8.41
C ARG A 158 8.83 8.00 8.82
N PHE A 159 9.09 6.77 8.40
CA PHE A 159 8.19 5.63 8.67
C PHE A 159 7.98 5.39 10.18
N ARG A 160 8.94 5.77 11.02
CA ARG A 160 8.83 5.68 12.49
C ARG A 160 7.65 6.47 13.08
N HIS A 161 7.17 7.51 12.40
CA HIS A 161 6.10 8.38 12.88
C HIS A 161 4.71 7.72 12.87
N HIS A 162 4.54 6.59 12.17
CA HIS A 162 3.32 5.79 12.24
C HIS A 162 3.10 5.12 13.62
N LYS A 163 4.12 5.10 14.50
CA LYS A 163 4.01 4.50 15.85
C LYS A 163 3.16 5.31 16.83
N VAL A 164 2.51 6.38 16.38
CA VAL A 164 1.74 7.28 17.24
C VAL A 164 0.29 7.32 16.75
N SER A 165 -0.58 6.50 17.33
CA SER A 165 -1.94 6.93 17.68
C SER A 165 -2.73 5.88 18.47
N VAL A 166 -3.55 6.46 19.35
CA VAL A 166 -4.26 5.93 20.51
C VAL A 166 -5.66 5.46 20.09
N GLY A 167 -6.07 4.27 20.52
CA GLY A 167 -7.45 3.76 20.40
C GLY A 167 -7.78 2.95 19.12
N PRO A 168 -8.76 2.02 19.17
CA PRO A 168 -9.16 1.18 18.04
C PRO A 168 -10.12 1.87 17.06
N GLU A 169 -10.80 2.94 17.47
CA GLU A 169 -11.83 3.62 16.66
C GLU A 169 -11.20 4.58 15.63
N PRO A 170 -11.69 4.60 14.37
CA PRO A 170 -11.23 5.53 13.35
C PRO A 170 -11.76 6.96 13.61
N LEU A 171 -10.88 7.95 13.53
CA LEU A 171 -11.23 9.38 13.63
C LEU A 171 -11.83 9.92 12.33
N SER A 172 -11.38 9.39 11.18
CA SER A 172 -11.73 9.89 9.85
C SER A 172 -13.01 9.28 9.26
N GLY A 173 -13.64 8.32 9.94
CA GLY A 173 -14.72 7.50 9.38
C GLY A 173 -14.24 6.53 8.28
N GLU A 174 -15.18 5.84 7.62
CA GLU A 174 -14.85 4.86 6.58
C GLU A 174 -14.74 5.50 5.18
N PRO A 175 -13.60 5.35 4.48
CA PRO A 175 -13.39 5.93 3.16
C PRO A 175 -14.19 5.19 2.07
N LEU A 176 -14.52 5.90 0.98
CA LEU A 176 -15.41 5.37 -0.08
C LEU A 176 -14.70 5.06 -1.41
N ASP A 177 -13.84 5.96 -1.90
CA ASP A 177 -13.04 5.76 -3.11
C ASP A 177 -11.79 6.65 -3.02
N ASP A 178 -10.62 6.16 -3.42
CA ASP A 178 -9.35 6.89 -3.30
C ASP A 178 -8.99 7.56 -4.62
N THR A 179 -8.73 8.86 -4.56
CA THR A 179 -8.35 9.68 -5.72
C THR A 179 -7.13 10.55 -5.40
N PRO A 180 -6.28 10.86 -6.40
CA PRO A 180 -5.23 11.85 -6.24
C PRO A 180 -5.80 13.20 -5.80
N PHE A 181 -4.98 14.02 -5.14
CA PHE A 181 -5.32 15.42 -4.92
C PHE A 181 -5.45 16.15 -6.27
N ALA A 182 -6.45 17.05 -6.37
CA ALA A 182 -6.71 17.90 -7.53
C ALA A 182 -5.72 19.06 -7.64
#